data_AF-A0A101IN41-F1
#
_entry.id   AF-A0A101IN41-F1
#
_cell.length_a   1.000
_cell.length_b   1.000
_cell.length_c   1.000
_cell.angle_alpha   90.00
_cell.angle_beta   90.00
_cell.angle_gamma   90.00
#
_symmetry.space_group_name_H-M   'P 1'
#
loop_
_entity.id
_entity.type
_entity.pdbx_description
1 polymer ?
#
loop_
_entity_poly.entity_id
_entity_poly.type
_entity_poly.pdbx_seq_one_letter_code
_entity_poly.pdbx_strand_id
1 'polypeptide(L)'
;MNKRKEKIIGTMGTAIAVVVLFAVLLICGDKALDAHEQVECYKLQANAERYENFLYSPTNQGGFYITSLEKQMCDYHGIVIDAPVR
;
A
#
# COMPACT_ATOMS: atom_id res chain seq x y z
N MET A 1 -31.83 38.85 -4.34
CA MET A 1 -31.88 37.56 -3.62
C MET A 1 -31.74 37.84 -2.12
N ASN A 2 -32.38 37.08 -1.22
CA ASN A 2 -32.34 37.38 0.23
C ASN A 2 -30.94 37.00 0.78
N LYS A 3 -30.27 37.90 1.53
CA LYS A 3 -28.94 37.66 2.13
C LYS A 3 -28.83 36.35 2.92
N ARG A 4 -29.93 35.89 3.51
CA ARG A 4 -29.98 34.57 4.19
C ARG A 4 -29.80 33.40 3.22
N LYS A 5 -30.39 33.46 2.02
CA LYS A 5 -30.27 32.42 0.99
C LYS A 5 -28.86 32.36 0.42
N GLU A 6 -28.23 33.51 0.20
CA GLU A 6 -26.82 33.62 -0.25
C GLU A 6 -25.87 32.98 0.77
N LYS A 7 -26.06 33.26 2.07
CA LYS A 7 -25.24 32.67 3.14
C LYS A 7 -25.40 31.14 3.21
N ILE A 8 -26.63 30.63 3.10
CA ILE A 8 -26.90 29.18 3.11
C ILE A 8 -26.26 28.49 1.91
N ILE A 9 -26.39 29.07 0.70
CA ILE A 9 -25.78 28.52 -0.52
C ILE A 9 -24.26 28.54 -0.41
N GLY A 10 -23.66 29.61 0.11
CA GLY A 10 -22.22 29.69 0.36
C GLY A 10 -21.74 28.63 1.34
N THR A 11 -22.43 28.45 2.47
CA THR A 11 -22.08 27.42 3.48
C THR A 11 -22.23 26.01 2.92
N MET A 12 -23.30 25.72 2.16
CA MET A 12 -23.48 24.44 1.49
C MET A 12 -22.38 24.18 0.46
N GLY A 13 -22.02 25.17 -0.35
CA GLY A 13 -20.94 25.07 -1.32
C GLY A 13 -19.60 24.74 -0.67
N THR A 14 -19.27 25.40 0.45
CA THR A 14 -18.05 25.09 1.20
C THR A 14 -18.07 23.70 1.82
N ALA A 15 -19.21 23.25 2.35
CA ALA A 15 -19.33 21.91 2.93
C ALA A 15 -19.13 20.82 1.87
N ILE A 16 -19.74 20.98 0.68
CA ILE A 16 -19.56 20.04 -0.44
C ILE A 16 -18.10 20.03 -0.89
N ALA A 17 -17.47 21.19 -1.02
CA ALA A 17 -16.06 21.27 -1.42
C ALA A 17 -15.13 20.53 -0.44
N VAL A 18 -15.37 20.65 0.87
CA VAL A 18 -14.60 19.93 1.89
C VAL A 18 -14.81 18.42 1.79
N VAL A 19 -16.06 17.95 1.64
CA VAL A 19 -16.36 16.52 1.50
C VAL A 19 -15.70 15.93 0.25
N VAL A 20 -15.78 16.64 -0.88
CA VAL A 20 -15.14 16.20 -2.14
C VAL A 20 -13.62 16.16 -2.00
N LEU A 21 -13.01 17.18 -1.40
CA LEU A 21 -11.56 17.21 -1.19
C LEU A 21 -11.09 16.05 -0.29
N PHE A 22 -11.83 15.77 0.78
CA PHE A 22 -11.53 14.65 1.66
C PHE A 22 -11.64 13.31 0.94
N ALA A 23 -12.68 13.12 0.12
CA ALA A 23 -12.83 11.90 -0.68
C ALA A 23 -11.67 11.71 -1.68
N VAL A 24 -11.22 12.78 -2.34
CA VAL A 24 -10.06 12.71 -3.24
C VAL A 24 -8.79 12.34 -2.47
N LEU A 25 -8.58 12.91 -1.28
CA LEU A 25 -7.43 12.57 -0.45
C LEU A 25 -7.41 11.09 -0.04
N LEU A 26 -8.56 10.51 0.31
CA LEU A 26 -8.66 9.09 0.62
C LEU A 26 -8.30 8.22 -0.58
N ILE A 27 -8.89 8.50 -1.75
CA ILE A 27 -8.62 7.73 -2.98
C ILE A 27 -7.14 7.81 -3.38
N CYS A 28 -6.55 9.01 -3.33
CA CYS A 28 -5.14 9.19 -3.63
C CYS A 28 -4.24 8.50 -2.58
N GLY A 29 -4.64 8.52 -1.31
CA GLY A 29 -3.95 7.84 -0.22
C GLY A 29 -3.90 6.33 -0.43
N ASP A 30 -5.05 5.73 -0.76
CA ASP A 30 -5.14 4.28 -1.05
C ASP A 30 -4.23 3.90 -2.22
N LYS A 31 -4.21 4.70 -3.30
CA LYS A 31 -3.33 4.45 -4.46
C LYS A 31 -1.84 4.61 -4.15
N ALA A 32 -1.48 5.56 -3.29
CA ALA A 32 -0.11 5.74 -2.86
C ALA A 32 0.35 4.57 -1.98
N LEU A 33 -0.55 4.05 -1.13
CA LEU A 33 -0.29 2.87 -0.32
C LEU A 33 -0.13 1.62 -1.19
N ASP A 34 -1.06 1.37 -2.13
CA ASP A 34 -0.96 0.27 -3.10
C ASP A 34 0.40 0.28 -3.82
N ALA A 35 0.83 1.46 -4.30
CA ALA A 35 2.11 1.60 -5.01
C ALA A 35 3.32 1.35 -4.09
N HIS A 36 3.23 1.77 -2.82
CA HIS A 36 4.29 1.54 -1.84
C HIS A 36 4.44 0.05 -1.51
N GLU A 37 3.34 -0.63 -1.23
CA GLU A 37 3.29 -2.08 -0.98
C GLU A 37 3.86 -2.85 -2.18
N GLN A 38 3.48 -2.48 -3.40
CA GLN A 38 3.99 -3.13 -4.61
C GLN A 38 5.52 -3.00 -4.74
N VAL A 39 6.08 -1.84 -4.40
CA VAL A 39 7.54 -1.63 -4.38
C VAL A 39 8.22 -2.46 -3.28
N GLU A 40 7.61 -2.61 -2.11
CA GLU A 40 8.12 -3.49 -1.07
C GLU A 40 8.12 -4.95 -1.50
N CYS A 41 7.06 -5.42 -2.14
CA CYS A 41 6.99 -6.77 -2.69
C CYS A 41 8.10 -7.05 -3.69
N TYR A 42 8.39 -6.12 -4.61
CA TYR A 42 9.51 -6.31 -5.55
C TYR A 42 10.87 -6.34 -4.85
N LYS A 43 11.06 -5.58 -3.76
CA LYS A 43 12.30 -5.67 -2.96
C LYS A 43 12.41 -7.01 -2.26
N LEU A 44 11.32 -7.50 -1.68
CA LEU A 44 11.28 -8.80 -1.01
C LEU A 44 11.50 -9.94 -2.01
N GLN A 45 10.92 -9.86 -3.21
CA GLN A 45 11.18 -10.81 -4.30
C GLN A 45 12.65 -10.80 -4.72
N ALA A 46 13.24 -9.63 -4.96
CA ALA A 46 14.65 -9.52 -5.35
C ALA A 46 15.59 -10.03 -4.23
N ASN A 47 15.21 -9.85 -2.97
CA ASN A 47 15.91 -10.44 -1.84
C ASN A 47 15.75 -11.96 -1.85
N ALA A 48 14.53 -12.49 -2.01
CA ALA A 48 14.27 -13.92 -2.12
C ALA A 48 15.12 -14.56 -3.22
N GLU A 49 15.13 -14.02 -4.44
CA GLU A 49 15.96 -14.52 -5.55
C GLU A 49 17.46 -14.46 -5.24
N ARG A 50 17.92 -13.38 -4.60
CA ARG A 50 19.31 -13.25 -4.18
C ARG A 50 19.67 -14.29 -3.11
N TYR A 51 18.76 -14.56 -2.18
CA TYR A 51 18.95 -15.49 -1.07
C TYR A 51 18.61 -16.95 -1.39
N GLU A 52 17.86 -17.24 -2.44
CA GLU A 52 17.68 -18.57 -3.00
C GLU A 52 19.05 -19.14 -3.42
N ASN A 53 19.90 -18.28 -3.99
CA ASN A 53 21.31 -18.60 -4.25
C ASN A 53 22.12 -18.89 -2.97
N PHE A 54 21.68 -18.40 -1.80
CA PHE A 54 22.32 -18.64 -0.49
C PHE A 54 21.63 -19.73 0.35
N LEU A 55 20.44 -20.21 -0.04
CA LEU A 55 19.64 -21.22 0.67
C LEU A 55 20.28 -22.61 0.58
N TYR A 56 21.04 -22.86 -0.49
CA TYR A 56 21.85 -24.07 -0.68
C TYR A 56 23.23 -23.97 0.01
N SER A 57 23.52 -22.89 0.74
CA SER A 57 24.79 -22.75 1.46
C SER A 57 24.76 -23.51 2.79
N PRO A 58 25.67 -24.48 3.02
CA PRO A 58 25.72 -25.25 4.26
C PRO A 58 26.09 -24.42 5.52
N THR A 59 26.37 -23.12 5.38
CA THR A 59 26.67 -22.20 6.49
C THR A 59 25.51 -21.25 6.86
N ASN A 60 24.33 -21.36 6.24
CA ASN A 60 23.27 -20.35 6.40
C ASN A 60 22.17 -20.76 7.40
N GLN A 61 22.41 -20.55 8.70
CA GLN A 61 21.45 -20.84 9.77
C GLN A 61 20.31 -19.78 9.91
N GLY A 62 20.31 -18.71 9.09
CA GLY A 62 19.40 -17.57 9.23
C GLY A 62 18.92 -16.95 7.91
N GLY A 63 18.71 -17.77 6.88
CA GLY A 63 18.32 -17.34 5.53
C GLY A 63 17.08 -16.42 5.47
N PHE A 64 16.88 -15.78 4.31
CA PHE A 64 15.76 -14.86 4.09
C PHE A 64 14.41 -15.57 4.25
N TYR A 65 13.52 -14.95 5.01
CA TYR A 65 12.14 -15.37 5.22
C TYR A 65 11.25 -14.13 5.14
N ILE A 66 9.98 -14.34 4.85
CA ILE A 66 8.95 -13.32 4.91
C ILE A 66 7.96 -13.65 6.03
N THR A 67 7.27 -12.64 6.53
CA THR A 67 6.17 -12.81 7.48
C THR A 67 4.88 -13.21 6.76
N SER A 68 3.90 -13.70 7.52
CA SER A 68 2.56 -13.99 6.98
C SER A 68 1.87 -12.74 6.43
N LEU A 69 2.13 -11.57 7.02
CA LEU A 69 1.57 -10.30 6.58
C LEU A 69 2.15 -9.88 5.23
N GLU A 70 3.48 -9.94 5.08
CA GLU A 70 4.16 -9.63 3.83
C GLU A 70 3.71 -10.57 2.71
N LYS A 71 3.54 -11.86 3.01
CA LYS A 71 3.02 -12.80 2.02
C LYS A 71 1.61 -12.40 1.55
N GLN A 72 0.70 -12.09 2.47
CA GLN A 72 -0.67 -11.70 2.10
C GLN A 72 -0.70 -10.40 1.29
N MET A 73 0.11 -9.41 1.68
CA MET A 73 0.26 -8.14 0.98
C MET A 73 0.74 -8.38 -0.46
N CYS A 74 1.77 -9.21 -0.66
CA CYS A 74 2.28 -9.47 -2.00
C CYS A 74 1.39 -10.38 -2.85
N ASP A 75 0.73 -11.36 -2.24
CA ASP A 75 -0.29 -12.17 -2.92
C ASP A 75 -1.46 -11.29 -3.42
N TYR A 76 -1.88 -10.29 -2.64
CA TYR A 76 -2.91 -9.31 -3.04
C TYR A 76 -2.50 -8.52 -4.28
N HIS A 77 -1.23 -8.14 -4.38
CA HIS A 77 -0.66 -7.47 -5.56
C HIS A 77 -0.27 -8.45 -6.69
N GLY A 78 -0.51 -9.75 -6.54
CA GLY A 78 -0.19 -10.78 -7.52
C GLY A 78 1.31 -11.05 -7.69
N ILE A 79 2.14 -10.64 -6.71
CA ILE A 79 3.60 -10.83 -6.71
C ILE A 79 3.93 -12.02 -5.82
N VAL A 80 4.40 -13.11 -6.42
CA VAL A 80 4.77 -14.34 -5.69
C VAL A 80 6.22 -14.22 -5.22
N ILE A 81 6.43 -14.43 -3.92
CA ILE A 81 7.76 -14.42 -3.29
C ILE A 81 8.11 -15.84 -2.89
N ASP A 82 9.17 -16.38 -3.49
CA ASP A 82 9.68 -17.72 -3.16
C ASP A 82 10.60 -17.66 -1.93
N ALA A 83 9.99 -17.52 -0.76
CA ALA A 83 10.68 -17.50 0.53
C ALA A 83 9.86 -18.23 1.60
N PRO A 84 10.51 -18.88 2.59
CA PRO A 84 9.82 -19.45 3.74
C PRO A 84 9.04 -18.38 4.51
N VAL A 85 7.85 -18.74 5.00
CA VAL A 85 7.06 -17.88 5.89
C VAL A 85 7.42 -18.21 7.35
N ARG A 86 7.74 -17.19 8.16
CA ARG A 86 7.99 -17.34 9.60
C ARG A 86 7.31 -16.26 10.43
#